data_AF-A0A357L8L9-F1
#
_entry.id   AF-A0A357L8L9-F1
#
_cell.length_a   1.000
_cell.length_b   1.000
_cell.length_c   1.000
_cell.angle_alpha   90.00
_cell.angle_beta   90.00
_cell.angle_gamma   90.00
#
_symmetry.space_group_name_H-M   'P 1'
#
loop_
_entity.id
_entity.type
_entity.pdbx_description
1 polymer ?
#
loop_
_entity_poly.entity_id
_entity_poly.type
_entity_poly.pdbx_seq_one_letter_code
_entity_poly.pdbx_strand_id
1 'polypeptide(L)'
;TVVPYGGSVRVGAHAAEARGAVTAPKAITAITRSNPATVTAPDHGFANGDHIRIAGVQGMTQINSTSGNVFVVKNATANTFQIRHVSESSDAADGNWVDSSTYSSYASGGSVYCTTPGCQFHFFRSDSGDDWKVFEITDCVSERTGVNAYTDESVTVSKVGRVYGPIGGAYVCPPSEVAGLTSDKQDLFDTIDALQANGNTGGHVGVAWGWYAISPNFSNIFAGDSAPAAWDNEEVAKSIVLMTDGEYNSAYCNGVVAQNSTSGSGPTSDHINCDAPNGHSYDQALALCQAMKNKGVIVYTVGFKIVNSQNARDLMSNCATSPAHEYLAEDGDALKRHFAAIAQSISQLHVSR
;
A
#
# COMPACT_ATOMS: atom_id res chain seq x y z
N THR A 1 -18.14 3.53 -9.89
CA THR A 1 -16.97 3.46 -9.00
C THR A 1 -15.91 4.37 -9.55
N VAL A 2 -15.16 5.02 -8.66
CA VAL A 2 -13.93 5.75 -8.98
C VAL A 2 -12.86 5.14 -8.08
N VAL A 3 -11.71 4.80 -8.66
CA VAL A 3 -10.57 4.24 -7.95
C VAL A 3 -9.43 5.27 -8.01
N PRO A 4 -9.32 6.17 -7.04
CA PRO A 4 -8.17 7.05 -6.93
C PRO A 4 -6.93 6.22 -6.64
N TYR A 5 -5.86 6.50 -7.36
CA TYR A 5 -4.56 5.90 -7.07
C TYR A 5 -3.47 6.96 -7.17
N GLY A 6 -2.42 6.76 -6.39
CA GLY A 6 -1.12 7.42 -6.53
C GLY A 6 -0.08 6.32 -6.56
N GLY A 7 0.85 6.33 -5.60
CA GLY A 7 1.76 5.20 -5.36
C GLY A 7 1.06 3.92 -4.97
N SER A 8 -0.16 4.03 -4.43
CA SER A 8 -0.95 2.94 -3.89
C SER A 8 -2.43 3.30 -3.98
N VAL A 9 -3.30 2.45 -3.44
CA VAL A 9 -4.74 2.73 -3.31
C VAL A 9 -5.11 2.83 -1.83
N ARG A 10 -5.81 3.90 -1.44
CA ARG A 10 -6.33 4.07 -0.09
C ARG A 10 -7.66 3.33 0.03
N VAL A 11 -7.75 2.46 1.04
CA VAL A 11 -8.93 1.60 1.28
C VAL A 11 -9.56 1.84 2.64
N GLY A 12 -9.05 2.84 3.37
CA GLY A 12 -9.60 3.34 4.63
C GLY A 12 -9.91 2.22 5.63
N ALA A 13 -11.15 2.18 6.09
CA ALA A 13 -11.61 1.22 7.09
C ALA A 13 -11.46 -0.25 6.64
N HIS A 14 -11.39 -0.52 5.34
CA HIS A 14 -11.22 -1.86 4.78
C HIS A 14 -9.76 -2.35 4.77
N ALA A 15 -8.80 -1.55 5.24
CA ALA A 15 -7.38 -1.91 5.21
C ALA A 15 -7.09 -3.25 5.93
N ALA A 16 -7.63 -3.46 7.12
CA ALA A 16 -7.42 -4.72 7.86
C ALA A 16 -7.98 -5.94 7.12
N GLU A 17 -9.09 -5.77 6.42
CA GLU A 17 -9.70 -6.83 5.62
C GLU A 17 -8.89 -7.13 4.35
N ALA A 18 -8.45 -6.09 3.64
CA ALA A 18 -7.75 -6.19 2.36
C ALA A 18 -6.32 -6.75 2.52
N ARG A 19 -5.52 -6.18 3.43
CA ARG A 19 -4.10 -6.51 3.63
C ARG A 19 -3.81 -7.33 4.90
N GLY A 20 -4.83 -7.64 5.69
CA GLY A 20 -4.71 -8.34 6.96
C GLY A 20 -4.51 -7.39 8.14
N ALA A 21 -4.92 -7.83 9.33
CA ALA A 21 -4.81 -7.07 10.57
C ALA A 21 -3.35 -6.74 10.91
N VAL A 22 -3.19 -5.63 11.63
CA VAL A 22 -1.90 -5.21 12.19
C VAL A 22 -1.67 -5.94 13.52
N THR A 23 -0.46 -6.42 13.73
CA THR A 23 -0.07 -7.09 14.98
C THR A 23 -0.17 -6.11 16.15
N ALA A 24 -0.96 -6.47 17.16
CA ALA A 24 -1.15 -5.63 18.34
C ALA A 24 0.14 -5.52 19.17
N PRO A 25 0.42 -4.35 19.77
CA PRO A 25 1.57 -4.18 20.66
C PRO A 25 1.44 -5.00 21.94
N LYS A 26 2.58 -5.19 22.62
CA LYS A 26 2.68 -5.86 23.92
C LYS A 26 2.78 -4.82 25.04
N ALA A 27 1.92 -4.90 26.04
CA ALA A 27 1.91 -3.96 27.15
C ALA A 27 3.15 -4.12 28.04
N ILE A 28 3.76 -3.01 28.41
CA ILE A 28 4.86 -2.96 29.38
C ILE A 28 4.27 -2.84 30.78
N THR A 29 4.81 -3.61 31.72
CA THR A 29 4.38 -3.62 33.13
C THR A 29 5.46 -3.15 34.10
N ALA A 30 6.74 -3.22 33.70
CA ALA A 30 7.86 -2.68 34.46
C ALA A 30 9.09 -2.47 33.58
N ILE A 31 9.96 -1.53 33.97
CA ILE A 31 11.29 -1.34 33.38
C ILE A 31 12.29 -1.07 34.51
N THR A 32 13.40 -1.80 34.53
CA THR A 32 14.44 -1.64 35.56
C THR A 32 15.26 -0.38 35.33
N ARG A 33 15.80 0.21 36.40
CA ARG A 33 16.85 1.23 36.34
C ARG A 33 18.21 0.56 36.49
N SER A 34 18.72 -0.01 35.41
CA SER A 34 19.94 -0.80 35.40
C SER A 34 20.70 -0.68 34.08
N ASN A 35 21.93 -1.17 34.08
CA ASN A 35 22.73 -1.37 32.88
C ASN A 35 23.09 -2.87 32.77
N PRO A 36 22.47 -3.62 31.83
CA PRO A 36 21.48 -3.18 30.85
C PRO A 36 20.06 -3.00 31.43
N ALA A 37 19.22 -2.20 30.76
CA ALA A 37 17.79 -2.08 31.05
C ALA A 37 17.04 -3.38 30.75
N THR A 38 16.17 -3.82 31.66
CA THR A 38 15.27 -4.96 31.48
C THR A 38 13.83 -4.47 31.40
N VAL A 39 13.14 -4.84 30.32
CA VAL A 39 11.72 -4.55 30.09
C VAL A 39 10.91 -5.78 30.47
N THR A 40 9.83 -5.57 31.23
CA THR A 40 8.85 -6.61 31.57
C THR A 40 7.58 -6.40 30.76
N ALA A 41 7.31 -7.33 29.85
CA ALA A 41 6.11 -7.38 29.03
C ALA A 41 5.64 -8.85 28.98
N PRO A 42 4.61 -9.22 29.76
CA PRO A 42 4.15 -10.61 29.83
C PRO A 42 3.75 -11.17 28.47
N ASP A 43 4.09 -12.44 28.21
CA ASP A 43 3.75 -13.18 26.99
C ASP A 43 4.05 -12.39 25.69
N HIS A 44 5.21 -11.75 25.65
CA HIS A 44 5.57 -10.83 24.57
C HIS A 44 5.84 -11.55 23.24
N GLY A 45 6.33 -12.79 23.26
CA GLY A 45 6.61 -13.59 22.07
C GLY A 45 7.86 -13.19 21.27
N PHE A 46 8.47 -12.03 21.55
CA PHE A 46 9.76 -11.64 20.96
C PHE A 46 10.91 -12.61 21.25
N ALA A 47 11.78 -12.80 20.27
CA ALA A 47 13.02 -13.57 20.34
C ALA A 47 14.26 -12.67 20.35
N ASN A 48 15.40 -13.24 20.73
CA ASN A 48 16.69 -12.54 20.64
C ASN A 48 16.99 -12.18 19.18
N GLY A 49 17.32 -10.92 18.94
CA GLY A 49 17.58 -10.38 17.59
C GLY A 49 16.38 -9.64 16.98
N ASP A 50 15.18 -9.75 17.55
CA ASP A 50 14.03 -8.98 17.08
C ASP A 50 14.27 -7.48 17.29
N HIS A 51 13.88 -6.69 16.29
CA HIS A 51 13.80 -5.24 16.39
C HIS A 51 12.43 -4.82 16.92
N ILE A 52 12.43 -3.90 17.88
CA ILE A 52 11.22 -3.42 18.54
C ILE A 52 11.22 -1.90 18.69
N ARG A 53 10.03 -1.33 18.77
CA ARG A 53 9.81 0.07 19.14
C ARG A 53 9.11 0.13 20.50
N ILE A 54 9.54 1.03 21.38
CA ILE A 54 8.89 1.25 22.68
C ILE A 54 8.23 2.62 22.64
N ALA A 55 6.96 2.73 23.03
CA ALA A 55 6.28 4.02 23.09
C ALA A 55 5.24 4.09 24.20
N GLY A 56 4.93 5.30 24.67
CA GLY A 56 3.89 5.55 25.67
C GLY A 56 4.28 5.23 27.11
N VAL A 57 5.55 4.99 27.41
CA VAL A 57 6.06 4.79 28.78
C VAL A 57 5.99 6.11 29.55
N GLN A 58 5.36 6.08 30.73
CA GLN A 58 5.27 7.22 31.64
C GLN A 58 6.30 7.08 32.78
N GLY A 59 6.76 8.21 33.31
CA GLY A 59 7.85 8.26 34.30
C GLY A 59 9.22 8.12 33.64
N MET A 60 9.54 6.94 33.10
CA MET A 60 10.79 6.66 32.36
C MET A 60 10.67 7.07 30.88
N THR A 61 10.40 8.33 30.60
CA THR A 61 10.10 8.78 29.22
C THR A 61 11.29 8.71 28.28
N GLN A 62 12.51 8.69 28.81
CA GLN A 62 13.77 8.60 28.05
C GLN A 62 13.88 7.31 27.21
N ILE A 63 13.16 6.25 27.58
CA ILE A 63 13.20 4.97 26.86
C ILE A 63 12.26 4.92 25.65
N ASN A 64 11.33 5.88 25.54
CA ASN A 64 10.42 5.91 24.41
C ASN A 64 11.20 6.20 23.13
N SER A 65 10.90 5.43 22.08
CA SER A 65 11.42 5.62 20.75
C SER A 65 10.93 6.95 20.15
N THR A 66 11.86 7.72 19.59
CA THR A 66 11.68 8.93 18.77
C THR A 66 11.60 8.56 17.28
N SER A 67 11.61 9.54 16.36
CA SER A 67 11.26 9.40 14.93
C SER A 67 12.27 8.64 14.05
N GLY A 68 12.89 7.57 14.57
CA GLY A 68 13.75 6.69 13.77
C GLY A 68 14.44 5.58 14.55
N ASN A 69 14.44 5.61 15.88
CA ASN A 69 15.13 4.57 16.65
C ASN A 69 14.23 3.37 16.95
N VAL A 70 14.89 2.22 16.99
CA VAL A 70 14.40 0.92 17.45
C VAL A 70 15.43 0.33 18.41
N PHE A 71 15.04 -0.71 19.14
CA PHE A 71 15.92 -1.49 20.00
C PHE A 71 16.02 -2.92 19.50
N VAL A 72 17.13 -3.58 19.83
CA VAL A 72 17.32 -5.02 19.60
C VAL A 72 17.04 -5.77 20.89
N VAL A 73 16.19 -6.78 20.81
CA VAL A 73 15.86 -7.69 21.91
C VAL A 73 17.03 -8.65 22.19
N LYS A 74 17.42 -8.77 23.47
CA LYS A 74 18.40 -9.73 23.97
C LYS A 74 17.96 -10.35 25.29
N ASN A 75 18.52 -11.49 25.64
CA ASN A 75 18.21 -12.23 26.87
C ASN A 75 16.70 -12.39 27.11
N ALA A 76 15.94 -12.66 26.04
CA ALA A 76 14.50 -12.82 26.08
C ALA A 76 14.10 -14.07 26.87
N THR A 77 13.10 -13.90 27.73
CA THR A 77 12.34 -14.97 28.39
C THR A 77 10.89 -14.91 27.89
N ALA A 78 9.95 -15.59 28.56
CA ALA A 78 8.52 -15.45 28.23
C ALA A 78 7.97 -14.04 28.56
N ASN A 79 8.53 -13.38 29.58
CA ASN A 79 7.92 -12.19 30.20
C ASN A 79 8.86 -10.98 30.27
N THR A 80 10.14 -11.17 29.98
CA THR A 80 11.15 -10.13 30.11
C THR A 80 12.18 -10.24 28.99
N PHE A 81 12.78 -9.11 28.66
CA PHE A 81 13.94 -9.05 27.80
C PHE A 81 14.79 -7.82 28.15
N GLN A 82 16.04 -7.85 27.73
CA GLN A 82 16.95 -6.72 27.77
C GLN A 82 17.06 -6.09 26.38
N ILE A 83 17.47 -4.82 26.33
CA ILE A 83 17.50 -4.06 25.09
C ILE A 83 18.88 -3.47 24.80
N ARG A 84 19.24 -3.50 23.52
CA ARG A 84 20.39 -2.78 22.95
C ARG A 84 19.90 -1.71 21.98
N HIS A 85 20.66 -0.63 21.83
CA HIS A 85 20.54 0.24 20.68
C HIS A 85 20.87 -0.55 19.40
N VAL A 86 20.31 -0.12 18.27
CA VAL A 86 20.76 -0.58 16.96
C VAL A 86 22.10 0.07 16.62
N SER A 87 23.03 -0.68 16.03
CA SER A 87 24.27 -0.13 15.51
C SER A 87 24.01 0.60 14.18
N GLU A 88 24.67 1.74 13.96
CA GLU A 88 24.66 2.47 12.68
C GLU A 88 25.44 1.73 11.57
N SER A 89 25.65 0.41 11.71
CA SER A 89 26.37 -0.44 10.76
C SER A 89 25.41 -1.28 9.91
N SER A 90 25.95 -1.93 8.88
CA SER A 90 25.22 -2.75 7.89
C SER A 90 24.35 -3.87 8.46
N ASP A 91 24.54 -4.26 9.73
CA ASP A 91 23.97 -5.49 10.28
C ASP A 91 22.88 -5.24 11.34
N ALA A 92 22.64 -3.97 11.75
CA ALA A 92 21.65 -3.55 12.75
C ALA A 92 21.50 -4.44 14.01
N ALA A 93 22.50 -5.25 14.35
CA ALA A 93 22.31 -6.40 15.24
C ALA A 93 22.71 -6.12 16.70
N ASP A 94 23.67 -5.22 16.95
CA ASP A 94 24.39 -5.21 18.22
C ASP A 94 25.01 -3.85 18.61
N GLY A 95 24.21 -2.77 18.69
CA GLY A 95 24.65 -1.49 19.27
C GLY A 95 24.86 -1.55 20.80
N ASN A 96 25.13 -0.43 21.47
CA ASN A 96 25.41 -0.46 22.93
C ASN A 96 24.18 -0.91 23.75
N TRP A 97 24.42 -1.52 24.91
CA TRP A 97 23.36 -1.76 25.90
C TRP A 97 22.70 -0.45 26.31
N VAL A 98 21.38 -0.48 26.50
CA VAL A 98 20.67 0.68 27.06
C VAL A 98 20.98 0.77 28.55
N ASP A 99 21.73 1.80 28.94
CA ASP A 99 21.94 2.15 30.34
C ASP A 99 20.81 3.06 30.84
N SER A 100 19.94 2.50 31.68
CA SER A 100 18.80 3.20 32.28
C SER A 100 19.04 3.61 33.74
N SER A 101 20.25 3.46 34.27
CA SER A 101 20.56 3.74 35.67
C SER A 101 20.26 5.19 36.08
N THR A 102 20.48 6.13 35.15
CA THR A 102 20.25 7.57 35.32
C THR A 102 18.86 8.03 34.86
N TYR A 103 18.05 7.15 34.27
CA TYR A 103 16.72 7.51 33.79
C TYR A 103 15.76 7.74 34.96
N SER A 104 14.66 8.42 34.67
CA SER A 104 13.56 8.54 35.62
C SER A 104 12.95 7.16 35.91
N SER A 105 12.35 6.99 37.09
CA SER A 105 11.70 5.72 37.44
C SER A 105 10.49 5.46 36.55
N TYR A 106 10.31 4.20 36.14
CA TYR A 106 9.09 3.75 35.47
C TYR A 106 7.89 4.02 36.38
N ALA A 107 6.86 4.66 35.84
CA ALA A 107 5.61 4.92 36.56
C ALA A 107 4.50 3.99 36.11
N SER A 108 4.18 3.97 34.81
CA SER A 108 3.10 3.16 34.23
C SER A 108 3.13 3.19 32.70
N GLY A 109 2.23 2.42 32.09
CA GLY A 109 1.98 2.42 30.66
C GLY A 109 3.15 1.87 29.84
N GLY A 110 3.13 2.19 28.55
CA GLY A 110 4.13 1.72 27.60
C GLY A 110 3.68 0.48 26.83
N SER A 111 4.10 0.45 25.57
CA SER A 111 3.84 -0.61 24.63
C SER A 111 5.11 -0.94 23.84
N VAL A 112 5.31 -2.22 23.58
CA VAL A 112 6.36 -2.75 22.69
C VAL A 112 5.71 -3.16 21.38
N TYR A 113 6.17 -2.57 20.28
CA TYR A 113 5.72 -2.86 18.93
C TYR A 113 6.79 -3.67 18.19
N CYS A 114 6.40 -4.73 17.50
CA CYS A 114 7.27 -5.38 16.52
C CYS A 114 7.51 -4.46 15.32
N THR A 115 8.55 -4.74 14.52
CA THR A 115 8.94 -3.90 13.38
C THR A 115 9.11 -4.67 12.06
N THR A 116 8.49 -5.84 11.93
CA THR A 116 8.48 -6.65 10.69
C THR A 116 7.22 -6.38 9.86
N PRO A 117 7.16 -6.79 8.57
CA PRO A 117 5.92 -6.73 7.80
C PRO A 117 4.77 -7.41 8.55
N GLY A 118 3.61 -6.74 8.66
CA GLY A 118 2.49 -7.14 9.50
C GLY A 118 2.38 -6.39 10.83
N CYS A 119 3.42 -5.69 11.25
CA CYS A 119 3.42 -4.84 12.43
C CYS A 119 2.98 -3.41 12.09
N GLN A 120 2.73 -2.60 13.13
CA GLN A 120 2.41 -1.18 12.96
C GLN A 120 3.59 -0.42 12.37
N PHE A 121 4.80 -0.79 12.79
CA PHE A 121 6.03 -0.23 12.26
C PHE A 121 6.74 -1.26 11.39
N HIS A 122 7.48 -0.79 10.38
CA HIS A 122 8.39 -1.63 9.61
C HIS A 122 9.78 -1.01 9.65
N PHE A 123 10.72 -1.73 10.25
CA PHE A 123 12.14 -1.41 10.26
C PHE A 123 12.81 -2.11 9.08
N PHE A 124 13.53 -1.37 8.25
CA PHE A 124 14.15 -1.90 7.04
C PHE A 124 15.44 -1.16 6.69
N ARG A 125 16.28 -1.82 5.88
CA ARG A 125 17.48 -1.23 5.31
C ARG A 125 17.11 -0.45 4.06
N SER A 126 17.52 0.81 4.01
CA SER A 126 17.30 1.68 2.87
C SER A 126 18.12 1.23 1.65
N ASP A 127 17.59 1.47 0.45
CA ASP A 127 18.33 1.32 -0.81
C ASP A 127 19.60 2.20 -0.87
N SER A 128 19.63 3.32 -0.14
CA SER A 128 20.84 4.14 -0.04
C SER A 128 22.04 3.43 0.65
N GLY A 129 21.86 2.19 1.11
CA GLY A 129 22.94 1.27 1.45
C GLY A 129 23.32 1.22 2.92
N ASP A 130 23.39 2.36 3.61
CA ASP A 130 23.91 2.42 5.00
C ASP A 130 22.90 2.98 6.02
N ASP A 131 21.73 3.41 5.58
CA ASP A 131 20.71 3.97 6.46
C ASP A 131 19.60 2.96 6.78
N TRP A 132 19.11 3.01 8.00
CA TRP A 132 17.99 2.20 8.47
C TRP A 132 16.80 3.08 8.76
N LYS A 133 15.64 2.69 8.26
CA LYS A 133 14.40 3.46 8.40
C LYS A 133 13.36 2.69 9.19
N VAL A 134 12.51 3.45 9.87
CA VAL A 134 11.28 2.95 10.48
C VAL A 134 10.12 3.68 9.84
N PHE A 135 9.28 2.95 9.11
CA PHE A 135 8.02 3.47 8.58
C PHE A 135 6.85 2.95 9.39
N GLU A 136 5.72 3.65 9.28
CA GLU A 136 4.46 3.27 9.90
C GLU A 136 3.46 2.81 8.84
N ILE A 137 2.64 1.84 9.20
CA ILE A 137 1.61 1.29 8.35
C ILE A 137 0.57 2.37 8.01
N THR A 138 0.11 2.38 6.76
CA THR A 138 -0.92 3.30 6.26
C THR A 138 -2.24 2.56 6.02
N ASP A 139 -3.32 3.31 5.74
CA ASP A 139 -4.59 2.75 5.27
C ASP A 139 -4.59 2.44 3.76
N CYS A 140 -3.41 2.45 3.14
CA CYS A 140 -3.21 2.08 1.75
C CYS A 140 -2.73 0.64 1.58
N VAL A 141 -2.89 0.17 0.34
CA VAL A 141 -2.51 -1.17 -0.10
C VAL A 141 -1.69 -1.11 -1.39
N SER A 142 -0.78 -2.07 -1.54
CA SER A 142 0.09 -2.26 -2.69
C SER A 142 -0.31 -3.54 -3.44
N GLU A 143 0.47 -3.92 -4.46
CA GLU A 143 0.23 -5.11 -5.25
C GLU A 143 0.11 -6.39 -4.41
N ARG A 144 -0.72 -7.29 -4.92
CA ARG A 144 -0.75 -8.68 -4.45
C ARG A 144 0.44 -9.42 -5.06
N THR A 145 1.10 -10.26 -4.28
CA THR A 145 2.21 -11.09 -4.75
C THR A 145 1.82 -12.58 -4.75
N GLY A 146 2.67 -13.41 -5.34
CA GLY A 146 2.47 -14.86 -5.40
C GLY A 146 1.50 -15.30 -6.50
N VAL A 147 0.94 -16.51 -6.36
CA VAL A 147 0.17 -17.17 -7.45
C VAL A 147 -1.07 -16.42 -7.90
N ASN A 148 -1.61 -15.54 -7.05
CA ASN A 148 -2.81 -14.77 -7.31
C ASN A 148 -2.51 -13.31 -7.73
N ALA A 149 -1.25 -12.95 -7.98
CA ALA A 149 -0.82 -11.57 -8.26
C ALA A 149 -1.65 -10.86 -9.35
N TYR A 150 -2.07 -11.60 -10.38
CA TYR A 150 -2.83 -11.08 -11.52
C TYR A 150 -4.23 -11.67 -11.64
N THR A 151 -4.90 -11.85 -10.50
CA THR A 151 -6.25 -12.43 -10.41
C THR A 151 -7.17 -11.55 -9.58
N ASP A 152 -8.47 -11.69 -9.78
CA ASP A 152 -9.51 -11.13 -8.92
C ASP A 152 -9.90 -12.08 -7.76
N GLU A 153 -8.99 -12.96 -7.32
CA GLU A 153 -9.24 -13.80 -6.14
C GLU A 153 -9.60 -12.94 -4.93
N SER A 154 -10.51 -13.41 -4.06
CA SER A 154 -10.97 -12.66 -2.89
C SER A 154 -9.84 -12.37 -1.92
N VAL A 155 -9.89 -11.22 -1.25
CA VAL A 155 -8.96 -10.90 -0.14
C VAL A 155 -9.12 -11.83 1.06
N THR A 156 -10.21 -12.60 1.15
CA THR A 156 -10.35 -13.65 2.18
C THR A 156 -9.39 -14.82 1.94
N VAL A 157 -9.10 -15.13 0.67
CA VAL A 157 -8.19 -16.19 0.24
C VAL A 157 -6.77 -15.67 0.05
N SER A 158 -6.62 -14.51 -0.60
CA SER A 158 -5.31 -13.92 -0.94
C SER A 158 -5.28 -12.43 -0.65
N LYS A 159 -4.59 -12.02 0.41
CA LYS A 159 -4.46 -10.60 0.80
C LYS A 159 -3.73 -9.79 -0.28
N VAL A 160 -4.03 -8.49 -0.34
CA VAL A 160 -3.21 -7.52 -1.09
C VAL A 160 -2.05 -7.02 -0.23
N GLY A 161 -1.08 -6.36 -0.85
CA GLY A 161 0.13 -5.88 -0.18
C GLY A 161 -0.15 -4.76 0.84
N ARG A 162 0.75 -4.63 1.82
CA ARG A 162 0.74 -3.54 2.80
C ARG A 162 1.43 -2.30 2.22
N VAL A 163 1.15 -1.12 2.76
CA VAL A 163 1.91 0.09 2.46
C VAL A 163 2.36 0.74 3.76
N TYR A 164 3.67 0.84 3.90
CA TYR A 164 4.36 1.57 4.97
C TYR A 164 4.90 2.88 4.42
N GLY A 165 4.80 3.97 5.18
CA GLY A 165 5.34 5.28 4.81
C GLY A 165 6.03 5.98 5.99
N PRO A 166 6.76 7.08 5.73
CA PRO A 166 7.41 7.85 6.79
C PRO A 166 6.43 8.25 7.90
N ILE A 167 6.87 8.14 9.16
CA ILE A 167 6.07 8.51 10.33
C ILE A 167 5.73 10.01 10.23
N GLY A 168 4.45 10.34 10.24
CA GLY A 168 3.97 11.72 10.12
C GLY A 168 3.86 12.26 8.69
N GLY A 169 4.07 11.44 7.64
CA GLY A 169 3.82 11.83 6.26
C GLY A 169 4.07 10.71 5.25
N ALA A 170 3.01 10.16 4.67
CA ALA A 170 3.10 9.09 3.67
C ALA A 170 2.77 9.58 2.26
N TYR A 171 3.78 10.01 1.49
CA TYR A 171 3.61 10.42 0.08
C TYR A 171 3.14 9.28 -0.83
N VAL A 172 3.31 8.04 -0.39
CA VAL A 172 2.91 6.83 -1.13
C VAL A 172 1.41 6.56 -1.06
N CYS A 173 0.71 7.12 -0.07
CA CYS A 173 -0.70 6.86 0.20
C CYS A 173 -1.55 8.06 -0.23
N PRO A 174 -2.32 7.96 -1.33
CA PRO A 174 -3.14 9.10 -1.78
C PRO A 174 -4.18 9.47 -0.71
N PRO A 175 -4.56 10.75 -0.61
CA PRO A 175 -5.56 11.19 0.36
C PRO A 175 -6.98 10.73 -0.02
N SER A 176 -7.25 10.47 -1.29
CA SER A 176 -8.56 10.03 -1.78
C SER A 176 -8.72 8.51 -1.64
N GLU A 177 -9.85 8.09 -1.08
CA GLU A 177 -10.21 6.68 -0.84
C GLU A 177 -10.96 6.08 -2.03
N VAL A 178 -10.79 4.77 -2.26
CA VAL A 178 -11.56 4.04 -3.27
C VAL A 178 -13.06 4.08 -2.96
N ALA A 179 -13.86 4.40 -3.96
CA ALA A 179 -15.31 4.41 -3.84
C ALA A 179 -15.93 3.17 -4.52
N GLY A 180 -16.96 2.58 -3.92
CA GLY A 180 -17.71 1.47 -4.52
C GLY A 180 -18.47 1.85 -5.79
N LEU A 181 -19.16 0.87 -6.39
CA LEU A 181 -20.15 1.16 -7.43
C LEU A 181 -21.31 1.96 -6.81
N THR A 182 -21.83 2.93 -7.55
CA THR A 182 -22.99 3.73 -7.13
C THR A 182 -23.80 4.12 -8.36
N SER A 183 -25.12 4.19 -8.19
CA SER A 183 -26.04 4.80 -9.15
C SER A 183 -26.34 6.27 -8.81
N ASP A 184 -25.85 6.77 -7.68
CA ASP A 184 -25.97 8.17 -7.30
C ASP A 184 -24.92 9.00 -8.05
N LYS A 185 -25.41 9.93 -8.86
CA LYS A 185 -24.57 10.81 -9.66
C LYS A 185 -23.84 11.85 -8.80
N GLN A 186 -24.46 12.31 -7.72
CA GLN A 186 -23.85 13.30 -6.83
C GLN A 186 -22.67 12.68 -6.08
N ASP A 187 -22.79 11.44 -5.60
CA ASP A 187 -21.67 10.71 -4.97
C ASP A 187 -20.46 10.63 -5.90
N LEU A 188 -20.68 10.40 -7.20
CA LEU A 188 -19.61 10.38 -8.19
C LEU A 188 -18.95 11.75 -8.37
N PHE A 189 -19.73 12.84 -8.41
CA PHE A 189 -19.18 14.19 -8.50
C PHE A 189 -18.39 14.56 -7.25
N ASP A 190 -18.94 14.29 -6.06
CA ASP A 190 -18.28 14.57 -4.79
C ASP A 190 -16.96 13.79 -4.69
N THR A 191 -16.94 12.53 -5.14
CA THR A 191 -15.72 11.71 -5.21
C THR A 191 -14.68 12.32 -6.16
N ILE A 192 -15.10 12.78 -7.35
CA ILE A 192 -14.21 13.36 -8.36
C ILE A 192 -13.64 14.71 -7.89
N ASP A 193 -14.48 15.57 -7.30
CA ASP A 193 -14.08 16.90 -6.81
C ASP A 193 -13.13 16.80 -5.60
N ALA A 194 -13.18 15.69 -4.87
CA ALA A 194 -12.26 15.40 -3.76
C ALA A 194 -10.92 14.78 -4.19
N LEU A 195 -10.70 14.53 -5.49
CA LEU A 195 -9.44 13.97 -5.97
C LEU A 195 -8.28 14.95 -5.78
N GLN A 196 -7.21 14.48 -5.14
CA GLN A 196 -5.97 15.24 -5.01
C GLN A 196 -4.81 14.42 -5.53
N ALA A 197 -4.01 15.03 -6.40
CA ALA A 197 -2.75 14.44 -6.84
C ALA A 197 -1.74 14.45 -5.68
N ASN A 198 -1.09 13.32 -5.43
CA ASN A 198 -0.06 13.20 -4.40
C ASN A 198 0.98 12.16 -4.81
N GLY A 199 2.25 12.52 -4.64
CA GLY A 199 3.34 11.55 -4.58
C GLY A 199 3.72 10.97 -5.94
N ASN A 200 3.69 9.64 -5.99
CA ASN A 200 4.22 8.78 -7.04
C ASN A 200 3.09 7.98 -7.73
N THR A 201 3.43 7.04 -8.61
CA THR A 201 2.45 6.38 -9.49
C THR A 201 2.65 4.87 -9.53
N GLY A 202 1.96 4.15 -8.65
CA GLY A 202 1.81 2.70 -8.62
C GLY A 202 0.66 2.25 -9.50
N GLY A 203 0.71 2.57 -10.80
CA GLY A 203 -0.45 2.44 -11.68
C GLY A 203 -1.02 1.02 -11.81
N HIS A 204 -0.19 -0.02 -11.71
CA HIS A 204 -0.66 -1.41 -11.64
C HIS A 204 -1.57 -1.69 -10.44
N VAL A 205 -1.37 -1.02 -9.30
CA VAL A 205 -2.26 -1.11 -8.13
C VAL A 205 -3.61 -0.49 -8.45
N GLY A 206 -3.62 0.66 -9.14
CA GLY A 206 -4.84 1.29 -9.65
C GLY A 206 -5.60 0.38 -10.64
N VAL A 207 -4.89 -0.24 -11.58
CA VAL A 207 -5.47 -1.22 -12.52
C VAL A 207 -6.08 -2.41 -11.78
N ALA A 208 -5.37 -2.97 -10.80
CA ALA A 208 -5.88 -4.08 -9.99
C ALA A 208 -7.15 -3.69 -9.25
N TRP A 209 -7.17 -2.53 -8.58
CA TRP A 209 -8.33 -2.09 -7.82
C TRP A 209 -9.51 -1.65 -8.70
N GLY A 210 -9.25 -1.17 -9.92
CA GLY A 210 -10.28 -1.03 -10.95
C GLY A 210 -10.98 -2.35 -11.26
N TRP A 211 -10.22 -3.44 -11.37
CA TRP A 211 -10.78 -4.78 -11.55
C TRP A 211 -11.53 -5.27 -10.31
N TYR A 212 -10.94 -5.08 -9.14
CA TYR A 212 -11.54 -5.51 -7.87
C TYR A 212 -12.86 -4.80 -7.60
N ALA A 213 -12.98 -3.52 -7.92
CA ALA A 213 -14.21 -2.73 -7.77
C ALA A 213 -15.38 -3.21 -8.64
N ILE A 214 -15.12 -4.04 -9.66
CA ILE A 214 -16.17 -4.64 -10.49
C ILE A 214 -16.24 -6.16 -10.35
N SER A 215 -15.44 -6.77 -9.49
CA SER A 215 -15.43 -8.22 -9.29
C SER A 215 -16.35 -8.64 -8.13
N PRO A 216 -17.28 -9.59 -8.32
CA PRO A 216 -18.11 -10.12 -7.24
C PRO A 216 -17.28 -10.79 -6.12
N ASN A 217 -16.02 -11.19 -6.38
CA ASN A 217 -15.13 -11.77 -5.37
C ASN A 217 -14.68 -10.76 -4.28
N PHE A 218 -14.95 -9.48 -4.50
CA PHE A 218 -14.64 -8.37 -3.59
C PHE A 218 -15.89 -7.80 -2.93
N SER A 219 -17.02 -8.53 -2.95
CA SER A 219 -18.27 -8.11 -2.31
C SER A 219 -18.18 -7.92 -0.80
N ASN A 220 -17.10 -8.41 -0.19
CA ASN A 220 -16.77 -8.22 1.23
C ASN A 220 -16.22 -6.80 1.50
N ILE A 221 -15.49 -6.22 0.54
CA ILE A 221 -15.05 -4.82 0.59
C ILE A 221 -16.14 -3.90 0.04
N PHE A 222 -16.69 -4.23 -1.13
CA PHE A 222 -17.75 -3.47 -1.78
C PHE A 222 -19.09 -4.17 -1.55
N ALA A 223 -19.77 -3.83 -0.46
CA ALA A 223 -21.01 -4.48 -0.04
C ALA A 223 -22.27 -3.65 -0.39
N GLY A 224 -23.45 -4.25 -0.20
CA GLY A 224 -24.73 -3.56 -0.39
C GLY A 224 -24.94 -3.14 -1.84
N ASP A 225 -25.42 -1.91 -2.04
CA ASP A 225 -25.67 -1.34 -3.38
C ASP A 225 -24.40 -1.17 -4.23
N SER A 226 -23.22 -1.22 -3.59
CA SER A 226 -21.92 -1.21 -4.26
C SER A 226 -21.43 -2.60 -4.68
N ALA A 227 -22.14 -3.67 -4.33
CA ALA A 227 -21.71 -5.03 -4.64
C ALA A 227 -21.71 -5.30 -6.15
N PRO A 228 -20.58 -5.73 -6.74
CA PRO A 228 -20.54 -6.01 -8.16
C PRO A 228 -21.39 -7.24 -8.53
N ALA A 229 -22.11 -7.17 -9.66
CA ALA A 229 -22.86 -8.30 -10.18
C ALA A 229 -21.98 -9.53 -10.47
N ALA A 230 -22.59 -10.72 -10.46
CA ALA A 230 -21.92 -11.98 -10.79
C ALA A 230 -21.34 -12.00 -12.21
N TRP A 231 -20.32 -12.83 -12.45
CA TRP A 231 -19.65 -12.93 -13.76
C TRP A 231 -20.52 -13.60 -14.84
N ASP A 232 -21.47 -14.44 -14.43
CA ASP A 232 -22.41 -15.17 -15.29
C ASP A 232 -23.73 -14.39 -15.52
N ASN A 233 -23.82 -13.15 -15.04
CA ASN A 233 -24.97 -12.30 -15.31
C ASN A 233 -24.91 -11.75 -16.75
N GLU A 234 -25.72 -12.33 -17.63
CA GLU A 234 -25.79 -11.96 -19.06
C GLU A 234 -26.32 -10.54 -19.30
N GLU A 235 -27.11 -10.00 -18.38
CA GLU A 235 -27.67 -8.64 -18.44
C GLU A 235 -26.62 -7.56 -18.11
N VAL A 236 -25.47 -7.95 -17.55
CA VAL A 236 -24.43 -7.01 -17.11
C VAL A 236 -23.20 -7.08 -18.00
N ALA A 237 -22.86 -5.95 -18.61
CA ALA A 237 -21.53 -5.73 -19.20
C ALA A 237 -20.62 -5.08 -18.16
N LYS A 238 -19.36 -5.51 -18.11
CA LYS A 238 -18.35 -5.01 -17.16
C LYS A 238 -17.27 -4.25 -17.93
N SER A 239 -17.10 -2.97 -17.57
CA SER A 239 -16.16 -2.07 -18.24
C SER A 239 -15.32 -1.30 -17.24
N ILE A 240 -14.06 -1.01 -17.62
CA ILE A 240 -13.13 -0.15 -16.88
C ILE A 240 -12.64 0.93 -17.82
N VAL A 241 -12.53 2.16 -17.29
CA VAL A 241 -11.87 3.27 -17.98
C VAL A 241 -10.60 3.61 -17.20
N LEU A 242 -9.44 3.26 -17.75
CA LEU A 242 -8.13 3.58 -17.19
C LEU A 242 -7.67 4.94 -17.70
N MET A 243 -7.59 5.93 -16.82
CA MET A 243 -7.04 7.25 -17.14
C MET A 243 -5.70 7.44 -16.44
N THR A 244 -4.67 7.86 -17.19
CA THR A 244 -3.33 8.09 -16.67
C THR A 244 -2.48 8.97 -17.58
N ASP A 245 -1.47 9.64 -17.03
CA ASP A 245 -0.37 10.23 -17.81
C ASP A 245 0.66 9.18 -18.26
N GLY A 246 0.50 7.94 -17.80
CA GLY A 246 1.21 6.76 -18.25
C GLY A 246 2.57 6.57 -17.61
N GLU A 247 2.99 7.39 -16.65
CA GLU A 247 4.29 7.27 -15.96
C GLU A 247 4.17 6.40 -14.72
N TYR A 248 4.41 5.10 -14.87
CA TYR A 248 4.29 4.11 -13.79
C TYR A 248 5.64 3.84 -13.16
N ASN A 249 5.90 4.41 -11.98
CA ASN A 249 7.23 4.44 -11.39
C ASN A 249 7.37 3.65 -10.09
N SER A 250 6.29 3.39 -9.37
CA SER A 250 6.36 2.72 -8.05
C SER A 250 5.94 1.26 -8.12
N ALA A 251 6.76 0.38 -7.52
CA ALA A 251 6.43 -1.00 -7.16
C ALA A 251 6.93 -1.28 -5.73
N TYR A 252 6.45 -2.33 -5.08
CA TYR A 252 6.69 -2.55 -3.64
C TYR A 252 7.38 -3.86 -3.34
N CYS A 253 8.27 -3.81 -2.35
CA CYS A 253 8.83 -4.98 -1.69
C CYS A 253 8.53 -4.88 -0.20
N ASN A 254 7.95 -5.94 0.40
CA ASN A 254 7.57 -5.96 1.83
C ASN A 254 6.72 -4.75 2.30
N GLY A 255 6.00 -4.13 1.37
CA GLY A 255 5.14 -2.97 1.62
C GLY A 255 5.85 -1.63 1.71
N VAL A 256 7.11 -1.54 1.29
CA VAL A 256 7.85 -0.29 1.06
C VAL A 256 8.18 -0.20 -0.43
N VAL A 257 8.31 1.01 -0.97
CA VAL A 257 8.74 1.23 -2.37
C VAL A 257 10.06 0.50 -2.61
N ALA A 258 10.10 -0.38 -3.61
CA ALA A 258 11.23 -1.25 -3.91
C ALA A 258 12.38 -0.49 -4.57
N GLN A 259 13.62 -0.97 -4.41
CA GLN A 259 14.83 -0.35 -4.99
C GLN A 259 14.79 -0.22 -6.51
N ASN A 260 14.08 -1.12 -7.20
CA ASN A 260 13.94 -1.10 -8.65
C ASN A 260 12.76 -0.24 -9.13
N SER A 261 12.14 0.54 -8.24
CA SER A 261 11.21 1.61 -8.61
C SER A 261 11.98 2.76 -9.26
N THR A 262 11.32 3.48 -10.16
CA THR A 262 11.98 4.47 -11.03
C THR A 262 11.77 5.91 -10.55
N SER A 263 12.32 6.87 -11.30
CA SER A 263 12.26 8.29 -11.00
C SER A 263 10.82 8.77 -10.74
N GLY A 264 10.66 9.61 -9.71
CA GLY A 264 9.35 10.08 -9.25
C GLY A 264 8.75 9.26 -8.11
N SER A 265 9.38 8.16 -7.70
CA SER A 265 8.90 7.28 -6.62
C SER A 265 9.31 7.69 -5.21
N GLY A 266 9.72 8.94 -5.01
CA GLY A 266 10.31 9.42 -3.76
C GLY A 266 11.84 9.26 -3.69
N PRO A 267 12.48 9.70 -2.60
CA PRO A 267 13.93 9.60 -2.43
C PRO A 267 14.35 8.14 -2.20
N THR A 268 15.51 7.73 -2.71
CA THR A 268 16.06 6.37 -2.51
C THR A 268 16.31 6.04 -1.03
N SER A 269 16.50 7.06 -0.17
CA SER A 269 16.58 6.88 1.29
C SER A 269 15.30 6.26 1.89
N ASP A 270 14.17 6.39 1.20
CA ASP A 270 12.86 5.89 1.63
C ASP A 270 12.48 4.58 0.93
N HIS A 271 13.32 4.11 0.01
CA HIS A 271 13.13 2.83 -0.67
C HIS A 271 13.74 1.71 0.15
N ILE A 272 13.14 0.53 0.10
CA ILE A 272 13.69 -0.68 0.70
C ILE A 272 14.70 -1.32 -0.25
N ASN A 273 15.80 -1.82 0.31
CA ASN A 273 16.84 -2.54 -0.41
C ASN A 273 16.41 -3.97 -0.78
N CYS A 274 15.36 -4.07 -1.60
CA CYS A 274 14.94 -5.29 -2.28
C CYS A 274 14.09 -4.94 -3.51
N ASP A 275 14.17 -5.80 -4.53
CA ASP A 275 13.38 -5.67 -5.75
C ASP A 275 11.91 -6.01 -5.51
N ALA A 276 11.02 -5.35 -6.25
CA ALA A 276 9.62 -5.73 -6.31
C ALA A 276 9.48 -7.17 -6.85
N PRO A 277 8.82 -8.08 -6.12
CA PRO A 277 8.78 -9.50 -6.45
C PRO A 277 8.02 -9.80 -7.75
N ASN A 278 7.12 -8.90 -8.15
CA ASN A 278 6.34 -9.00 -9.38
C ASN A 278 6.99 -8.23 -10.56
N GLY A 279 8.15 -7.61 -10.35
CA GLY A 279 8.79 -6.77 -11.37
C GLY A 279 8.17 -5.38 -11.51
N HIS A 280 8.41 -4.75 -12.66
CA HIS A 280 8.09 -3.35 -12.88
C HIS A 280 6.58 -3.10 -12.98
N SER A 281 6.13 -1.92 -12.55
CA SER A 281 4.73 -1.49 -12.54
C SER A 281 4.04 -1.64 -13.92
N TYR A 282 4.73 -1.33 -15.03
CA TYR A 282 4.19 -1.57 -16.39
C TYR A 282 3.86 -3.05 -16.67
N ASP A 283 4.77 -3.97 -16.33
CA ASP A 283 4.61 -5.40 -16.61
C ASP A 283 3.42 -5.96 -15.83
N GLN A 284 3.30 -5.57 -14.55
CA GLN A 284 2.18 -5.93 -13.69
C GLN A 284 0.85 -5.41 -14.24
N ALA A 285 0.80 -4.15 -14.68
CA ALA A 285 -0.39 -3.54 -15.25
C ALA A 285 -0.84 -4.26 -16.52
N LEU A 286 0.10 -4.56 -17.44
CA LEU A 286 -0.21 -5.28 -18.67
C LEU A 286 -0.72 -6.71 -18.40
N ALA A 287 -0.14 -7.41 -17.43
CA ALA A 287 -0.61 -8.74 -17.02
C ALA A 287 -2.05 -8.68 -16.47
N LEU A 288 -2.35 -7.69 -15.63
CA LEU A 288 -3.71 -7.44 -15.13
C LEU A 288 -4.68 -7.12 -16.26
N CYS A 289 -4.31 -6.25 -17.20
CA CYS A 289 -5.16 -5.93 -18.35
C CYS A 289 -5.46 -7.17 -19.20
N GLN A 290 -4.48 -8.04 -19.41
CA GLN A 290 -4.71 -9.29 -20.13
C GLN A 290 -5.66 -10.23 -19.36
N ALA A 291 -5.50 -10.35 -18.03
CA ALA A 291 -6.37 -11.17 -17.20
C ALA A 291 -7.82 -10.65 -17.19
N MET A 292 -8.01 -9.33 -17.13
CA MET A 292 -9.32 -8.68 -17.26
C MET A 292 -9.98 -8.98 -18.60
N LYS A 293 -9.25 -8.81 -19.71
CA LYS A 293 -9.76 -9.11 -21.06
C LYS A 293 -10.13 -10.59 -21.21
N ASN A 294 -9.36 -11.50 -20.63
CA ASN A 294 -9.67 -12.94 -20.62
C ASN A 294 -10.96 -13.26 -19.85
N LYS A 295 -11.39 -12.40 -18.91
CA LYS A 295 -12.68 -12.48 -18.21
C LYS A 295 -13.83 -11.73 -18.92
N GLY A 296 -13.58 -11.20 -20.11
CA GLY A 296 -14.60 -10.44 -20.87
C GLY A 296 -14.84 -9.02 -20.36
N VAL A 297 -13.93 -8.46 -19.55
CA VAL A 297 -13.98 -7.05 -19.17
C VAL A 297 -13.58 -6.18 -20.35
N ILE A 298 -14.37 -5.14 -20.63
CA ILE A 298 -14.05 -4.14 -21.65
C ILE A 298 -13.17 -3.06 -21.01
N VAL A 299 -11.94 -2.92 -21.50
CA VAL A 299 -10.95 -1.98 -20.98
C VAL A 299 -10.79 -0.84 -21.98
N TYR A 300 -11.20 0.35 -21.56
CA TYR A 300 -10.94 1.62 -22.24
C TYR A 300 -9.70 2.27 -21.61
N THR A 301 -8.81 2.82 -22.43
CA THR A 301 -7.63 3.55 -21.96
C THR A 301 -7.70 5.02 -22.41
N VAL A 302 -7.35 5.93 -21.50
CA VAL A 302 -7.33 7.37 -21.74
C VAL A 302 -5.99 7.92 -21.27
N GLY A 303 -5.04 8.03 -22.21
CA GLY A 303 -3.73 8.63 -21.97
C GLY A 303 -3.81 10.15 -21.98
N PHE A 304 -3.53 10.81 -20.87
CA PHE A 304 -3.58 12.28 -20.77
C PHE A 304 -2.17 12.87 -20.77
N LYS A 305 -1.85 13.66 -21.80
CA LYS A 305 -0.54 14.30 -21.99
C LYS A 305 0.65 13.33 -21.97
N ILE A 306 0.53 12.19 -22.64
CA ILE A 306 1.64 11.25 -22.82
C ILE A 306 2.69 11.86 -23.77
N VAL A 307 3.75 12.42 -23.19
CA VAL A 307 4.86 13.03 -23.93
C VAL A 307 6.10 12.15 -23.82
N ASN A 308 6.63 11.71 -24.96
CA ASN A 308 7.93 11.03 -25.09
C ASN A 308 8.15 9.75 -24.25
N SER A 309 7.09 9.04 -23.86
CA SER A 309 7.18 7.77 -23.12
C SER A 309 6.65 6.60 -23.96
N GLN A 310 7.55 5.74 -24.45
CA GLN A 310 7.15 4.56 -25.23
C GLN A 310 6.40 3.55 -24.35
N ASN A 311 6.85 3.35 -23.11
CA ASN A 311 6.18 2.46 -22.16
C ASN A 311 4.74 2.90 -21.87
N ALA A 312 4.50 4.21 -21.72
CA ALA A 312 3.15 4.75 -21.55
C ALA A 312 2.26 4.47 -22.77
N ARG A 313 2.77 4.65 -24.00
CA ARG A 313 2.02 4.34 -25.24
C ARG A 313 1.73 2.85 -25.37
N ASP A 314 2.73 2.02 -25.09
CA ASP A 314 2.58 0.56 -25.12
C ASP A 314 1.56 0.09 -24.08
N LEU A 315 1.55 0.71 -22.89
CA LEU A 315 0.53 0.45 -21.87
C LEU A 315 -0.86 0.80 -22.38
N MET A 316 -1.07 2.00 -22.93
CA MET A 316 -2.40 2.42 -23.41
C MET A 316 -2.93 1.51 -24.51
N SER A 317 -2.08 1.14 -25.47
CA SER A 317 -2.50 0.32 -26.61
C SER A 317 -2.71 -1.15 -26.23
N ASN A 318 -1.80 -1.74 -25.44
CA ASN A 318 -1.89 -3.16 -25.09
C ASN A 318 -2.90 -3.46 -23.97
N CYS A 319 -3.18 -2.48 -23.09
CA CYS A 319 -4.18 -2.64 -22.05
C CYS A 319 -5.62 -2.52 -22.60
N ALA A 320 -5.84 -1.66 -23.60
CA ALA A 320 -7.14 -1.50 -24.23
C ALA A 320 -7.68 -2.82 -24.83
N THR A 321 -9.00 -3.01 -24.81
CA THR A 321 -9.64 -4.21 -25.40
C THR A 321 -9.41 -4.31 -26.91
N SER A 322 -9.40 -3.17 -27.60
CA SER A 322 -9.04 -3.07 -29.01
C SER A 322 -8.58 -1.65 -29.34
N PRO A 323 -8.03 -1.38 -30.54
CA PRO A 323 -7.66 -0.03 -30.94
C PRO A 323 -8.81 0.99 -30.89
N ALA A 324 -10.07 0.53 -30.95
CA ALA A 324 -11.25 1.40 -30.81
C ALA A 324 -11.53 1.83 -29.36
N HIS A 325 -10.83 1.24 -28.38
CA HIS A 325 -10.96 1.52 -26.95
C HIS A 325 -9.76 2.32 -26.41
N GLU A 326 -8.82 2.70 -27.28
CA GLU A 326 -7.66 3.52 -26.94
C GLU A 326 -7.92 4.99 -27.28
N TYR A 327 -7.69 5.87 -26.31
CA TYR A 327 -7.85 7.31 -26.47
C TYR A 327 -6.62 8.05 -25.94
N LEU A 328 -6.11 8.99 -26.72
CA LEU A 328 -5.03 9.89 -26.33
C LEU A 328 -5.54 11.33 -26.29
N ALA A 329 -5.43 11.98 -25.14
CA ALA A 329 -5.84 13.36 -24.90
C ALA A 329 -4.63 14.25 -24.63
N GLU A 330 -4.38 15.21 -25.51
CA GLU A 330 -3.32 16.21 -25.33
C GLU A 330 -3.74 17.38 -24.42
N ASP A 331 -5.05 17.58 -24.27
CA ASP A 331 -5.64 18.68 -23.50
C ASP A 331 -6.99 18.31 -22.87
N GLY A 332 -7.53 19.22 -22.05
CA GLY A 332 -8.78 19.00 -21.33
C GLY A 332 -10.02 18.91 -22.23
N ASP A 333 -9.99 19.50 -23.43
CA ASP A 333 -11.13 19.43 -24.35
C ASP A 333 -11.15 18.13 -25.14
N ALA A 334 -9.98 17.61 -25.54
CA ALA A 334 -9.82 16.24 -26.01
C ALA A 334 -10.27 15.24 -24.95
N LEU A 335 -9.88 15.45 -23.69
CA LEU A 335 -10.29 14.58 -22.58
C LEU A 335 -11.82 14.50 -22.44
N LYS A 336 -12.51 15.65 -22.42
CA LYS A 336 -13.99 15.70 -22.37
C LYS A 336 -14.63 15.00 -23.57
N ARG A 337 -14.09 15.19 -24.78
CA ARG A 337 -14.60 14.52 -25.99
C ARG A 337 -14.46 13.00 -25.92
N HIS A 338 -13.33 12.50 -25.42
CA HIS A 338 -13.09 11.06 -25.30
C HIS A 338 -14.00 10.42 -24.25
N PHE A 339 -14.19 11.04 -23.08
CA PHE A 339 -15.16 10.55 -22.09
C PHE A 339 -16.60 10.56 -22.62
N ALA A 340 -16.98 11.56 -23.42
CA ALA A 340 -18.29 11.57 -24.09
C ALA A 340 -18.45 10.42 -25.10
N ALA A 341 -17.39 10.10 -25.87
CA ALA A 341 -17.40 8.99 -26.81
C ALA A 341 -17.51 7.62 -26.08
N ILE A 342 -16.77 7.45 -24.98
CA ILE A 342 -16.85 6.24 -24.14
C ILE A 342 -18.26 6.10 -23.55
N ALA A 343 -18.85 7.16 -23.03
CA ALA A 343 -20.21 7.15 -22.49
C ALA A 343 -21.25 6.72 -23.55
N GLN A 344 -21.10 7.18 -24.79
CA GLN A 344 -21.96 6.76 -25.91
C GLN A 344 -21.79 5.28 -26.25
N SER A 345 -20.54 4.79 -26.29
CA SER A 345 -20.23 3.37 -26.54
C SER A 345 -20.86 2.47 -25.47
N ILE A 346 -20.71 2.81 -24.19
CA ILE A 346 -21.30 2.06 -23.07
C ILE A 346 -22.84 2.10 -23.12
N SER A 347 -23.43 3.25 -23.47
CA SER A 347 -24.89 3.37 -23.58
C SER A 347 -25.47 2.51 -24.71
N GLN A 348 -24.78 2.38 -25.84
CA GLN A 348 -25.20 1.50 -26.94
C GLN A 348 -25.16 0.02 -26.55
N LEU A 349 -24.16 -0.39 -25.75
CA LEU A 349 -24.09 -1.75 -25.19
C LEU A 349 -25.28 -2.06 -24.28
N HIS A 350 -25.71 -1.09 -23.46
CA HIS A 350 -26.89 -1.24 -22.60
C HIS A 350 -28.19 -1.39 -23.42
N VAL A 351 -28.33 -0.71 -24.56
CA VAL A 351 -29.56 -0.78 -25.38
C VAL A 351 -29.62 -2.06 -26.24
N SER A 352 -28.48 -2.68 -26.54
CA SER A 352 -28.37 -3.83 -27.44
C SER A 352 -28.40 -5.18 -26.73
N ARG A 353 -28.38 -5.19 -25.40
CA ARG A 353 -28.64 -6.35 -24.54
C ARG A 353 -30.06 -6.25 -23.98
#